data_AF-A0A9D2CXZ2-F1
#
_entry.id   AF-A0A9D2CXZ2-F1
#
_cell.length_a   1.000
_cell.length_b   1.000
_cell.length_c   1.000
_cell.angle_alpha   90.00
_cell.angle_beta   90.00
_cell.angle_gamma   90.00
#
_symmetry.space_group_name_H-M   'P 1'
#
loop_
_entity.id
_entity.type
_entity.pdbx_description
1 polymer ?
#
loop_
_entity_poly.entity_id
_entity_poly.type
_entity_poly.pdbx_seq_one_letter_code
_entity_poly.pdbx_strand_id
1 'polypeptide(L)'
;MKQVLYSLGCAALAFSLAACGGKKAQNTEAEAQTKAPAAPEYALMDKPQANLDEFQKDADGYITIFDGKTMKGWRGYGRDTVPGRWVVEDGCIKFNGSGGGEAQAGDGGDLIFSHKFKNFELELEWKISKGGNSGILYLAQEVTTKDKDGNTVVEPIYISAPEYQVLDNANHPDAKLGKDNNRQSASLYDMIPAVPQNAKPFGEWNKAKIMVYKGTVVHGQNDQNVLEYHLWTPKWTEMLQASKFSETAWPLAFELLNNCGGENHEGYIGLQDHGDDVWYRNIRVKILD
;
A
#
# COMPACT_ATOMS: atom_id res chain seq x y z
N MET A 1 -48.53 50.17 -1.52
CA MET A 1 -48.93 50.96 -0.32
C MET A 1 -48.76 50.05 0.88
N LYS A 2 -48.06 50.35 1.96
CA LYS A 2 -47.22 51.47 2.42
C LYS A 2 -46.30 50.84 3.46
N GLN A 3 -45.02 51.20 3.44
CA GLN A 3 -44.12 51.03 4.60
C GLN A 3 -44.64 51.89 5.75
N VAL A 4 -44.49 51.42 6.98
CA VAL A 4 -44.38 52.29 8.15
C VAL A 4 -43.35 51.67 9.10
N LEU A 5 -42.15 52.24 9.14
CA LEU A 5 -41.27 52.19 10.29
C LEU A 5 -41.83 53.15 11.35
N TYR A 6 -41.80 52.74 12.63
CA TYR A 6 -41.68 53.66 13.74
C TYR A 6 -40.47 53.29 14.60
N SER A 7 -39.77 54.34 14.94
CA SER A 7 -38.48 54.46 15.60
C SER A 7 -38.64 54.73 17.10
N LEU A 8 -37.48 54.69 17.76
CA LEU A 8 -37.13 55.34 19.03
C LEU A 8 -37.54 54.67 20.36
N GLY A 9 -36.53 54.52 21.21
CA GLY A 9 -36.59 55.19 22.50
C GLY A 9 -36.07 54.38 23.68
N CYS A 10 -34.85 54.72 24.10
CA CYS A 10 -34.20 54.32 25.33
C CYS A 10 -35.10 54.38 26.58
N ALA A 11 -34.88 53.48 27.54
CA ALA A 11 -34.57 53.86 28.93
C ALA A 11 -34.28 52.61 29.78
N ALA A 12 -33.14 52.64 30.45
CA ALA A 12 -32.77 51.71 31.50
C ALA A 12 -33.67 51.91 32.73
N LEU A 13 -34.06 50.80 33.36
CA LEU A 13 -34.54 50.79 34.74
C LEU A 13 -33.83 49.66 35.49
N ALA A 14 -32.87 50.05 36.30
CA ALA A 14 -32.33 49.21 37.36
C ALA A 14 -33.38 49.14 38.48
N PHE A 15 -33.79 47.92 38.84
CA PHE A 15 -34.40 47.65 40.14
C PHE A 15 -33.58 46.58 40.86
N SER A 16 -33.14 46.94 42.05
CA SER A 16 -32.39 46.13 42.98
C SER A 16 -33.30 45.28 43.88
N LEU A 17 -32.84 44.06 44.12
CA LEU A 17 -32.96 43.24 45.33
C LEU A 17 -34.34 42.74 45.80
N ALA A 18 -34.54 41.43 45.71
CA ALA A 18 -35.05 40.63 46.83
C ALA A 18 -34.56 39.18 46.70
N ALA A 19 -33.85 38.72 47.72
CA ALA A 19 -33.35 37.36 47.85
C ALA A 19 -34.48 36.38 48.21
N CYS A 20 -34.47 35.20 47.60
CA CYS A 20 -34.97 33.96 48.19
C CYS A 20 -34.27 32.77 47.54
N GLY A 21 -33.70 31.90 48.38
CA GLY A 21 -32.93 30.73 47.98
C GLY A 21 -33.72 29.75 47.13
N GLY A 22 -33.06 29.26 46.08
CA GLY A 22 -33.51 28.15 45.25
C GLY A 22 -32.28 27.37 44.80
N LYS A 23 -32.28 26.07 45.11
CA LYS A 23 -31.23 25.10 44.80
C LYS A 23 -30.75 25.26 43.35
N LYS A 24 -29.42 25.39 43.15
CA LYS A 24 -28.79 25.21 41.83
C LYS A 24 -29.11 23.79 41.36
N ALA A 25 -29.98 23.67 40.37
CA ALA A 25 -29.97 22.52 39.49
C ALA A 25 -28.69 22.60 38.66
N GLN A 26 -27.74 21.72 38.94
CA GLN A 26 -26.64 21.45 38.01
C GLN A 26 -27.25 20.72 36.83
N ASN A 27 -27.44 21.42 35.71
CA ASN A 27 -27.51 20.75 34.41
C ASN A 27 -26.18 20.04 34.21
N THR A 28 -26.19 18.72 34.41
CA THR A 28 -25.10 17.85 34.00
C THR A 28 -25.42 17.50 32.55
N GLU A 29 -24.95 18.32 31.61
CA GLU A 29 -24.76 17.84 30.26
C GLU A 29 -23.65 16.78 30.35
N ALA A 30 -24.05 15.52 30.29
CA ALA A 30 -23.12 14.43 30.09
C ALA A 30 -22.55 14.62 28.68
N GLU A 31 -21.37 15.25 28.60
CA GLU A 31 -20.49 15.09 27.46
C GLU A 31 -20.25 13.60 27.31
N ALA A 32 -20.96 12.97 26.36
CA ALA A 32 -20.58 11.67 25.86
C ALA A 32 -19.22 11.84 25.21
N GLN A 33 -18.16 11.63 25.99
CA GLN A 33 -16.83 11.36 25.47
C GLN A 33 -16.96 10.09 24.63
N THR A 34 -17.18 10.26 23.34
CA THR A 34 -16.92 9.23 22.34
C THR A 34 -15.44 8.91 22.46
N LYS A 35 -15.12 7.87 23.24
CA LYS A 35 -13.80 7.26 23.31
C LYS A 35 -13.40 7.01 21.86
N ALA A 36 -12.30 7.62 21.41
CA ALA A 36 -11.76 7.33 20.09
C ALA A 36 -11.65 5.80 19.96
N PRO A 37 -12.02 5.21 18.80
CA PRO A 37 -11.88 3.78 18.60
C PRO A 37 -10.45 3.37 18.95
N ALA A 38 -10.30 2.26 19.68
CA ALA A 38 -8.99 1.74 20.00
C ALA A 38 -8.26 1.39 18.69
N ALA A 39 -6.97 1.72 18.61
CA ALA A 39 -6.14 1.33 17.47
C ALA A 39 -6.20 -0.21 17.28
N PRO A 40 -6.36 -0.71 16.06
CA PRO A 40 -6.22 -2.12 15.73
C PRO A 40 -5.01 -2.79 16.39
N GLU A 41 -5.22 -3.94 17.03
CA GLU A 41 -4.13 -4.73 17.60
C GLU A 41 -3.47 -5.60 16.52
N TYR A 42 -2.15 -5.49 16.37
CA TYR A 42 -1.34 -6.32 15.48
C TYR A 42 0.09 -6.48 16.02
N ALA A 43 0.83 -7.42 15.46
CA ALA A 43 2.25 -7.60 15.70
C ALA A 43 3.01 -7.75 14.37
N LEU A 44 4.23 -7.25 14.32
CA LEU A 44 5.13 -7.41 13.18
C LEU A 44 6.00 -8.66 13.37
N MET A 45 6.15 -9.44 12.30
CA MET A 45 7.12 -10.54 12.30
C MET A 45 8.54 -10.00 12.18
N ASP A 46 9.44 -10.51 13.02
CA ASP A 46 10.87 -10.25 12.94
C ASP A 46 11.59 -11.50 12.45
N LYS A 47 11.91 -11.51 11.15
CA LYS A 47 12.59 -12.62 10.47
C LYS A 47 13.98 -12.15 9.99
N PRO A 48 14.95 -13.08 9.84
CA PRO A 48 16.27 -12.74 9.36
C PRO A 48 16.24 -11.98 8.04
N GLN A 49 17.13 -10.99 7.93
CA GLN A 49 17.28 -10.20 6.71
C GLN A 49 18.47 -10.64 5.87
N ALA A 50 18.35 -10.53 4.55
CA ALA A 50 19.44 -10.72 3.62
C ALA A 50 20.52 -9.65 3.82
N ASN A 51 21.78 -10.09 3.84
CA ASN A 51 22.94 -9.20 3.88
C ASN A 51 23.25 -8.71 2.44
N LEU A 52 23.04 -7.41 2.19
CA LEU A 52 23.26 -6.82 0.86
C LEU A 52 24.71 -6.87 0.39
N ASP A 53 25.69 -6.98 1.30
CA ASP A 53 27.11 -7.08 0.95
C ASP A 53 27.44 -8.37 0.17
N GLU A 54 26.55 -9.36 0.22
CA GLU A 54 26.70 -10.62 -0.50
C GLU A 54 26.17 -10.58 -1.95
N PHE A 55 25.64 -9.43 -2.38
CA PHE A 55 25.06 -9.22 -3.70
C PHE A 55 25.93 -8.29 -4.53
N GLN A 56 25.93 -8.49 -5.84
CA GLN A 56 26.75 -7.69 -6.74
C GLN A 56 26.20 -6.27 -6.83
N LYS A 57 27.08 -5.29 -6.60
CA LYS A 57 26.79 -3.87 -6.77
C LYS A 57 27.51 -3.33 -8.01
N ASP A 58 26.78 -2.67 -8.90
CA ASP A 58 27.36 -2.03 -10.08
C ASP A 58 27.96 -0.64 -9.78
N ALA A 59 28.55 -0.02 -10.80
CA ALA A 59 29.21 1.28 -10.67
C ALA A 59 28.23 2.43 -10.36
N ASP A 60 26.96 2.29 -10.71
CA ASP A 60 25.91 3.27 -10.45
C ASP A 60 25.28 3.09 -9.05
N GLY A 61 25.72 2.05 -8.32
CA GLY A 61 25.30 1.75 -6.96
C GLY A 61 24.09 0.81 -6.87
N TYR A 62 23.66 0.23 -7.99
CA TYR A 62 22.58 -0.75 -7.99
C TYR A 62 23.07 -2.11 -7.51
N ILE A 63 22.32 -2.69 -6.58
CA ILE A 63 22.54 -4.02 -6.02
C ILE A 63 21.62 -4.98 -6.76
N THR A 64 22.19 -6.00 -7.40
CA THR A 64 21.42 -7.03 -8.11
C THR A 64 20.86 -8.03 -7.08
N ILE A 65 19.56 -7.93 -6.80
CA ILE A 65 18.89 -8.75 -5.76
C ILE A 65 18.30 -10.06 -6.32
N PHE A 66 18.44 -10.30 -7.62
CA PHE A 66 18.19 -11.59 -8.25
C PHE A 66 19.25 -11.87 -9.32
N ASP A 67 19.99 -12.96 -9.16
CA ASP A 67 21.14 -13.34 -9.98
C ASP A 67 20.78 -14.11 -11.26
N GLY A 68 19.48 -14.34 -11.52
CA GLY A 68 18.99 -15.16 -12.62
C GLY A 68 19.06 -16.68 -12.37
N LYS A 69 19.48 -17.13 -11.19
CA LYS A 69 19.83 -18.54 -10.92
C LYS A 69 19.25 -19.07 -9.62
N THR A 70 19.25 -18.27 -8.57
CA THR A 70 18.90 -18.70 -7.22
C THR A 70 17.89 -17.75 -6.58
N MET A 71 17.08 -18.29 -5.66
CA MET A 71 16.19 -17.49 -4.83
C MET A 71 16.91 -16.97 -3.57
N LYS A 72 18.24 -16.76 -3.65
CA LYS A 72 19.01 -16.26 -2.49
C LYS A 72 18.45 -14.90 -2.05
N GLY A 73 18.11 -14.81 -0.76
CA GLY A 73 17.51 -13.61 -0.18
C GLY A 73 15.99 -13.49 -0.41
N TRP A 74 15.37 -14.38 -1.18
CA TRP A 74 13.91 -14.39 -1.38
C TRP A 74 13.24 -15.47 -0.53
N ARG A 75 12.02 -15.19 -0.08
CA ARG A 75 11.14 -16.12 0.65
C ARG A 75 9.68 -15.71 0.49
N GLY A 76 8.76 -16.61 0.83
CA GLY A 76 7.34 -16.26 0.87
C GLY A 76 7.05 -15.26 1.98
N TYR A 77 6.12 -14.35 1.73
CA TYR A 77 5.56 -13.46 2.75
C TYR A 77 4.96 -14.29 3.89
N GLY A 78 5.34 -13.99 5.13
CA GLY A 78 4.97 -14.75 6.32
C GLY A 78 5.71 -16.08 6.49
N ARG A 79 6.63 -16.45 5.58
CA ARG A 79 7.27 -17.78 5.52
C ARG A 79 8.79 -17.71 5.63
N ASP A 80 9.39 -18.84 5.99
CA ASP A 80 10.86 -19.03 6.05
C ASP A 80 11.45 -19.58 4.75
N THR A 81 10.61 -20.02 3.82
CA THR A 81 11.00 -20.66 2.57
C THR A 81 10.27 -20.05 1.38
N VAL A 82 10.80 -20.28 0.18
CA VAL A 82 10.16 -19.90 -1.08
C VAL A 82 8.99 -20.86 -1.35
N PRO A 83 7.76 -20.38 -1.58
CA PRO A 83 6.65 -21.24 -1.98
C PRO A 83 6.93 -21.94 -3.30
N GLY A 84 6.56 -23.22 -3.43
CA GLY A 84 6.87 -24.06 -4.58
C GLY A 84 6.33 -23.59 -5.93
N ARG A 85 5.38 -22.65 -5.96
CA ARG A 85 4.92 -22.01 -7.21
C ARG A 85 5.86 -20.95 -7.75
N TRP A 86 6.76 -20.41 -6.93
CA TRP A 86 7.82 -19.51 -7.36
C TRP A 86 9.05 -20.30 -7.77
N VAL A 87 9.39 -20.26 -9.05
CA VAL A 87 10.51 -21.01 -9.62
C VAL A 87 11.48 -20.08 -10.33
N VAL A 88 12.72 -20.55 -10.51
CA VAL A 88 13.66 -19.92 -11.43
C VAL A 88 13.54 -20.63 -12.78
N GLU A 89 13.17 -19.89 -13.83
CA GLU A 89 13.03 -20.39 -15.19
C GLU A 89 13.67 -19.39 -16.15
N ASP A 90 14.60 -19.84 -17.00
CA ASP A 90 15.26 -19.04 -18.04
C ASP A 90 15.77 -17.66 -17.58
N GLY A 91 16.45 -17.62 -16.42
CA GLY A 91 16.99 -16.37 -15.88
C GLY A 91 15.95 -15.45 -15.22
N CYS A 92 14.74 -15.96 -14.96
CA CYS A 92 13.61 -15.20 -14.41
C CYS A 92 13.11 -15.82 -13.11
N ILE A 93 12.64 -14.99 -12.18
CA ILE A 93 11.70 -15.43 -11.15
C ILE A 93 10.35 -15.57 -11.84
N LYS A 94 9.75 -16.76 -11.80
CA LYS A 94 8.44 -17.04 -12.38
C LYS A 94 7.47 -17.49 -11.31
N PHE A 95 6.26 -16.94 -11.32
CA PHE A 95 5.14 -17.54 -10.63
C PHE A 95 4.39 -18.49 -11.57
N ASN A 96 4.16 -19.73 -11.15
CA ASN A 96 3.33 -20.70 -11.87
C ASN A 96 1.89 -20.60 -11.38
N GLY A 97 1.04 -19.95 -12.16
CA GLY A 97 -0.35 -19.68 -11.88
C GLY A 97 -1.22 -20.94 -11.72
N SER A 98 -2.36 -20.76 -11.06
CA SER A 98 -3.43 -21.77 -10.98
C SER A 98 -4.77 -21.28 -11.54
N GLY A 99 -4.84 -20.01 -11.97
CA GLY A 99 -6.06 -19.33 -12.41
C GLY A 99 -7.02 -18.97 -11.27
N GLY A 100 -6.56 -19.02 -10.03
CA GLY A 100 -7.39 -18.81 -8.83
C GLY A 100 -7.59 -17.36 -8.40
N GLY A 101 -7.04 -16.38 -9.12
CA GLY A 101 -7.03 -14.97 -8.67
C GLY A 101 -6.37 -14.82 -7.30
N GLU A 102 -7.03 -14.09 -6.40
CA GLU A 102 -6.59 -13.85 -5.02
C GLU A 102 -6.58 -15.09 -4.10
N ALA A 103 -6.98 -16.27 -4.59
CA ALA A 103 -7.11 -17.46 -3.75
C ALA A 103 -5.77 -18.01 -3.20
N GLN A 104 -4.64 -17.63 -3.80
CA GLN A 104 -3.28 -18.07 -3.42
C GLN A 104 -3.17 -19.59 -3.18
N ALA A 105 -3.82 -20.36 -4.07
CA ALA A 105 -4.07 -21.79 -3.85
C ALA A 105 -2.81 -22.67 -4.00
N GLY A 106 -2.76 -23.75 -3.19
CA GLY A 106 -1.63 -24.67 -3.16
C GLY A 106 -0.43 -24.07 -2.43
N ASP A 107 0.78 -24.40 -2.86
CA ASP A 107 2.00 -23.81 -2.30
C ASP A 107 2.38 -22.48 -2.98
N GLY A 108 1.43 -21.55 -2.99
CA GLY A 108 1.55 -20.18 -3.51
C GLY A 108 1.78 -19.15 -2.40
N GLY A 109 1.26 -17.94 -2.58
CA GLY A 109 1.45 -16.78 -1.73
C GLY A 109 2.53 -15.83 -2.26
N ASP A 110 2.47 -14.59 -1.79
CA ASP A 110 3.36 -13.52 -2.25
C ASP A 110 4.83 -13.80 -1.90
N LEU A 111 5.74 -13.32 -2.73
CA LEU A 111 7.19 -13.46 -2.54
C LEU A 111 7.77 -12.12 -2.08
N ILE A 112 8.75 -12.13 -1.18
CA ILE A 112 9.49 -10.94 -0.76
C ILE A 112 10.99 -11.15 -0.82
N PHE A 113 11.72 -10.09 -1.16
CA PHE A 113 13.15 -10.02 -0.90
C PHE A 113 13.33 -9.61 0.58
N SER A 114 14.03 -10.44 1.33
CA SER A 114 14.16 -10.37 2.79
C SER A 114 15.09 -9.24 3.26
N HIS A 115 15.01 -8.05 2.69
CA HIS A 115 15.72 -6.87 3.17
C HIS A 115 14.76 -5.68 3.19
N LYS A 116 14.69 -4.95 4.31
CA LYS A 116 13.85 -3.76 4.41
C LYS A 116 14.58 -2.58 3.77
N PHE A 117 13.90 -1.91 2.84
CA PHE A 117 14.40 -0.71 2.18
C PHE A 117 13.63 0.51 2.67
N LYS A 118 14.34 1.63 2.85
CA LYS A 118 13.77 2.92 3.26
C LYS A 118 13.67 3.89 2.10
N ASN A 119 14.82 4.40 1.66
CA ASN A 119 14.95 5.23 0.48
C ASN A 119 15.66 4.40 -0.60
N PHE A 120 15.00 4.19 -1.73
CA PHE A 120 15.53 3.32 -2.76
C PHE A 120 14.98 3.67 -4.15
N GLU A 121 15.69 3.22 -5.18
CA GLU A 121 15.21 3.11 -6.55
C GLU A 121 15.30 1.63 -6.97
N LEU A 122 14.14 1.00 -7.14
CA LEU A 122 13.99 -0.34 -7.68
C LEU A 122 13.80 -0.25 -9.19
N GLU A 123 14.56 -1.06 -9.93
CA GLU A 123 14.31 -1.35 -11.33
C GLU A 123 14.18 -2.86 -11.53
N LEU A 124 13.20 -3.25 -12.34
CA LEU A 124 13.04 -4.62 -12.79
C LEU A 124 12.31 -4.67 -14.13
N GLU A 125 12.37 -5.82 -14.79
CA GLU A 125 11.53 -6.12 -15.94
C GLU A 125 10.49 -7.17 -15.58
N TRP A 126 9.27 -7.00 -16.09
CA TRP A 126 8.18 -7.97 -15.95
C TRP A 126 7.58 -8.34 -17.31
N LYS A 127 7.11 -9.58 -17.40
CA LYS A 127 6.34 -10.13 -18.51
C LYS A 127 5.18 -10.92 -17.91
N ILE A 128 3.98 -10.77 -18.48
CA ILE A 128 2.75 -11.38 -17.96
C ILE A 128 2.11 -12.27 -19.02
N SER A 129 1.41 -13.34 -18.62
CA SER A 129 0.57 -14.14 -19.50
C SER A 129 -0.62 -13.35 -20.03
N LYS A 130 -1.25 -13.87 -21.09
CA LYS A 130 -2.49 -13.26 -21.60
C LYS A 130 -3.56 -13.26 -20.52
N GLY A 131 -4.12 -12.08 -20.26
CA GLY A 131 -5.11 -11.86 -19.22
C GLY A 131 -4.58 -12.10 -17.82
N GLY A 132 -3.27 -12.08 -17.58
CA GLY A 132 -2.71 -12.29 -16.25
C GLY A 132 -2.71 -11.02 -15.38
N ASN A 133 -2.71 -11.24 -14.07
CA ASN A 133 -2.58 -10.23 -13.02
C ASN A 133 -1.46 -10.60 -12.04
N SER A 134 -0.75 -9.59 -11.54
CA SER A 134 0.22 -9.65 -10.45
C SER A 134 0.52 -8.22 -9.99
N GLY A 135 1.51 -8.03 -9.13
CA GLY A 135 1.86 -6.74 -8.56
C GLY A 135 3.29 -6.71 -8.05
N ILE A 136 3.87 -5.52 -7.99
CA ILE A 136 5.14 -5.25 -7.31
C ILE A 136 4.80 -4.41 -6.09
N LEU A 137 5.01 -4.98 -4.92
CA LEU A 137 4.73 -4.36 -3.64
C LEU A 137 6.00 -3.80 -3.02
N TYR A 138 5.90 -2.73 -2.26
CA TYR A 138 7.04 -2.10 -1.62
C TYR A 138 6.68 -1.52 -0.26
N LEU A 139 7.70 -1.26 0.56
CA LEU A 139 7.54 -0.87 1.98
C LEU A 139 6.68 -1.85 2.78
N ALA A 140 6.66 -3.13 2.37
CA ALA A 140 5.81 -4.14 2.96
C ALA A 140 6.25 -4.51 4.38
N GLN A 141 5.26 -4.79 5.23
CA GLN A 141 5.46 -5.31 6.58
C GLN A 141 4.79 -6.68 6.71
N GLU A 142 5.43 -7.61 7.40
CA GLU A 142 4.84 -8.91 7.74
C GLU A 142 3.98 -8.75 8.99
N VAL A 143 2.67 -8.64 8.79
CA VAL A 143 1.71 -8.29 9.84
C VAL A 143 0.98 -9.54 10.31
N THR A 144 0.81 -9.66 11.62
CA THR A 144 0.02 -10.71 12.23
C THR A 144 -1.02 -10.16 13.18
N THR A 145 -2.16 -10.82 13.25
CA THR A 145 -3.26 -10.52 14.17
C THR A 145 -3.62 -11.78 14.98
N LYS A 146 -4.58 -11.62 15.89
CA LYS A 146 -5.17 -12.73 16.63
C LYS A 146 -6.59 -12.96 16.14
N ASP A 147 -6.90 -14.19 15.74
CA ASP A 147 -8.28 -14.59 15.50
C ASP A 147 -9.08 -14.64 16.83
N LYS A 148 -10.38 -14.88 16.72
CA LYS A 148 -11.29 -14.99 17.87
C LYS A 148 -10.89 -16.05 18.90
N ASP A 149 -10.08 -17.04 18.49
CA ASP A 149 -9.64 -18.17 19.30
C ASP A 149 -8.20 -17.93 19.85
N GLY A 150 -7.59 -16.79 19.54
CA GLY A 150 -6.24 -16.41 19.97
C GLY A 150 -5.11 -16.97 19.11
N ASN A 151 -5.42 -17.59 17.97
CA ASN A 151 -4.40 -18.07 17.04
C ASN A 151 -3.81 -16.90 16.27
N THR A 152 -2.50 -17.00 15.96
CA THR A 152 -1.83 -16.01 15.11
C THR A 152 -2.27 -16.22 13.66
N VAL A 153 -2.76 -15.14 13.03
CA VAL A 153 -3.09 -15.09 11.60
C VAL A 153 -2.09 -14.16 10.92
N VAL A 154 -1.60 -14.55 9.75
CA VAL A 154 -0.80 -13.68 8.89
C VAL A 154 -1.74 -12.89 7.99
N GLU A 155 -1.66 -11.56 8.04
CA GLU A 155 -2.51 -10.68 7.24
C GLU A 155 -1.98 -10.51 5.81
N PRO A 156 -2.81 -10.17 4.82
CA PRO A 156 -2.34 -10.03 3.44
C PRO A 156 -1.32 -8.91 3.26
N ILE A 157 -0.28 -9.12 2.44
CA ILE A 157 0.79 -8.13 2.22
C ILE A 157 0.27 -6.73 1.83
N TYR A 158 -0.80 -6.68 1.01
CA TYR A 158 -1.37 -5.46 0.46
C TYR A 158 -2.02 -4.54 1.50
N ILE A 159 -2.24 -5.00 2.73
CA ILE A 159 -2.76 -4.12 3.80
C ILE A 159 -1.69 -3.19 4.37
N SER A 160 -0.41 -3.42 4.06
CA SER A 160 0.71 -2.61 4.53
C SER A 160 1.57 -2.04 3.41
N ALA A 161 1.46 -2.58 2.20
CA ALA A 161 2.34 -2.30 1.08
C ALA A 161 1.57 -1.65 -0.07
N PRO A 162 1.97 -0.44 -0.52
CA PRO A 162 1.54 0.08 -1.81
C PRO A 162 1.90 -0.87 -2.96
N GLU A 163 1.07 -0.85 -4.01
CA GLU A 163 1.14 -1.80 -5.11
C GLU A 163 1.31 -1.08 -6.45
N TYR A 164 2.44 -1.35 -7.12
CA TYR A 164 2.60 -1.10 -8.55
C TYR A 164 1.93 -2.24 -9.30
N GLN A 165 0.90 -1.90 -10.07
CA GLN A 165 0.11 -2.90 -10.77
C GLN A 165 0.89 -3.57 -11.92
N VAL A 166 0.78 -4.90 -12.07
CA VAL A 166 1.32 -5.67 -13.21
C VAL A 166 0.17 -6.42 -13.88
N LEU A 167 -0.20 -5.98 -15.10
CA LEU A 167 -1.45 -6.45 -15.70
C LEU A 167 -1.36 -6.56 -17.22
N ASP A 168 -2.03 -7.55 -17.80
CA ASP A 168 -2.46 -7.48 -19.19
C ASP A 168 -3.67 -6.54 -19.32
N ASN A 169 -3.38 -5.26 -19.57
CA ASN A 169 -4.39 -4.19 -19.67
C ASN A 169 -5.46 -4.44 -20.75
N ALA A 170 -5.16 -5.24 -21.78
CA ALA A 170 -6.08 -5.46 -22.89
C ALA A 170 -7.09 -6.58 -22.61
N ASN A 171 -6.70 -7.59 -21.82
CA ASN A 171 -7.46 -8.81 -21.67
C ASN A 171 -7.98 -9.05 -20.24
N HIS A 172 -7.29 -8.59 -19.19
CA HIS A 172 -7.77 -8.79 -17.82
C HIS A 172 -8.95 -7.83 -17.53
N PRO A 173 -10.08 -8.32 -16.96
CA PRO A 173 -11.27 -7.49 -16.76
C PRO A 173 -11.04 -6.31 -15.80
N ASP A 174 -10.14 -6.45 -14.83
CA ASP A 174 -9.86 -5.39 -13.84
C ASP A 174 -9.28 -4.11 -14.46
N ALA A 175 -8.69 -4.20 -15.68
CA ALA A 175 -8.25 -3.03 -16.43
C ALA A 175 -9.37 -2.06 -16.82
N LYS A 176 -10.63 -2.51 -16.76
CA LYS A 176 -11.85 -1.74 -17.03
C LYS A 176 -12.60 -1.33 -15.76
N LEU A 177 -12.13 -1.79 -14.61
CA LEU A 177 -12.68 -1.43 -13.31
C LEU A 177 -11.90 -0.23 -12.74
N GLY A 178 -12.29 0.19 -11.54
CA GLY A 178 -11.74 1.38 -10.90
C GLY A 178 -12.19 2.67 -11.58
N LYS A 179 -11.33 3.69 -11.53
CA LYS A 179 -11.59 5.03 -12.05
C LYS A 179 -10.41 5.52 -12.86
N ASP A 180 -10.68 6.15 -14.01
CA ASP A 180 -9.64 6.75 -14.87
C ASP A 180 -8.50 5.76 -15.21
N ASN A 181 -8.83 4.47 -15.37
CA ASN A 181 -7.90 3.37 -15.62
C ASN A 181 -6.85 3.13 -14.50
N ASN A 182 -7.13 3.53 -13.26
CA ASN A 182 -6.21 3.39 -12.11
C ASN A 182 -5.96 1.95 -11.63
N ARG A 183 -6.47 0.95 -12.35
CA ARG A 183 -6.18 -0.48 -12.16
C ARG A 183 -5.38 -1.11 -13.30
N GLN A 184 -4.93 -0.30 -14.26
CA GLN A 184 -4.00 -0.73 -15.30
C GLN A 184 -2.55 -0.72 -14.81
N SER A 185 -1.66 -1.41 -15.52
CA SER A 185 -0.26 -1.57 -15.14
C SER A 185 0.45 -0.25 -14.84
N ALA A 186 1.39 -0.29 -13.90
CA ALA A 186 2.13 0.83 -13.32
C ALA A 186 1.33 1.85 -12.51
N SER A 187 0.01 1.75 -12.46
CA SER A 187 -0.81 2.53 -11.53
C SER A 187 -0.42 2.21 -10.09
N LEU A 188 -0.65 3.15 -9.17
CA LEU A 188 -0.81 2.81 -7.77
C LEU A 188 -2.22 2.21 -7.65
N TYR A 189 -2.29 0.89 -7.46
CA TYR A 189 -3.51 0.11 -7.67
C TYR A 189 -4.75 0.73 -7.00
N ASP A 190 -5.79 0.98 -7.78
CA ASP A 190 -7.09 1.54 -7.37
C ASP A 190 -7.04 2.96 -6.78
N MET A 191 -5.88 3.64 -6.83
CA MET A 191 -5.70 4.99 -6.28
C MET A 191 -5.26 6.01 -7.33
N ILE A 192 -4.15 5.78 -8.04
CA ILE A 192 -3.57 6.77 -8.98
C ILE A 192 -3.24 6.09 -10.32
N PRO A 193 -3.81 6.56 -11.44
CA PRO A 193 -3.54 5.97 -12.75
C PRO A 193 -2.15 6.32 -13.28
N ALA A 194 -1.55 5.37 -14.02
CA ALA A 194 -0.35 5.62 -14.80
C ALA A 194 -0.66 6.47 -16.04
N VAL A 195 -0.03 7.64 -16.16
CA VAL A 195 -0.15 8.57 -17.29
C VAL A 195 1.24 9.05 -17.73
N PRO A 196 1.70 8.73 -18.96
CA PRO A 196 0.98 7.97 -19.98
C PRO A 196 0.89 6.47 -19.63
N GLN A 197 -0.18 5.83 -20.08
CA GLN A 197 -0.24 4.37 -20.09
C GLN A 197 0.50 3.86 -21.33
N ASN A 198 1.70 3.31 -21.13
CA ASN A 198 2.64 2.93 -22.19
C ASN A 198 3.07 1.45 -22.12
N ALA A 199 2.26 0.59 -21.49
CA ALA A 199 2.53 -0.83 -21.40
C ALA A 199 2.59 -1.49 -22.78
N LYS A 200 3.54 -2.40 -22.95
CA LYS A 200 3.55 -3.34 -24.08
C LYS A 200 2.53 -4.45 -23.84
N PRO A 201 2.04 -5.13 -24.90
CA PRO A 201 1.11 -6.24 -24.77
C PRO A 201 1.65 -7.41 -23.93
N PHE A 202 0.75 -8.31 -23.50
CA PHE A 202 1.14 -9.55 -22.82
C PHE A 202 2.21 -10.33 -23.61
N GLY A 203 3.05 -11.06 -22.89
CA GLY A 203 4.18 -11.79 -23.49
C GLY A 203 5.40 -10.94 -23.85
N GLU A 204 5.30 -9.60 -23.82
CA GLU A 204 6.45 -8.70 -23.97
C GLU A 204 7.00 -8.22 -22.63
N TRP A 205 8.30 -7.92 -22.60
CA TRP A 205 8.96 -7.37 -21.43
C TRP A 205 8.72 -5.87 -21.30
N ASN A 206 8.15 -5.48 -20.16
CA ASN A 206 7.99 -4.11 -19.70
C ASN A 206 9.03 -3.82 -18.62
N LYS A 207 9.51 -2.58 -18.55
CA LYS A 207 10.37 -2.10 -17.46
C LYS A 207 9.52 -1.41 -16.41
N ALA A 208 9.71 -1.77 -15.15
CA ALA A 208 9.16 -1.06 -14.00
C ALA A 208 10.29 -0.32 -13.26
N LYS A 209 9.99 0.88 -12.81
CA LYS A 209 10.81 1.64 -11.87
C LYS A 209 9.96 2.10 -10.70
N ILE A 210 10.43 1.92 -9.47
CA ILE A 210 9.78 2.43 -8.26
C ILE A 210 10.84 3.14 -7.45
N MET A 211 10.72 4.45 -7.32
CA MET A 211 11.58 5.24 -6.44
C MET A 211 10.78 5.65 -5.21
N VAL A 212 11.33 5.41 -4.03
CA VAL A 212 10.88 5.97 -2.76
C VAL A 212 12.03 6.81 -2.21
N TYR A 213 11.79 8.10 -2.00
CA TYR A 213 12.80 9.00 -1.46
C TYR A 213 12.16 10.03 -0.53
N LYS A 214 12.40 9.87 0.78
CA LYS A 214 11.93 10.80 1.83
C LYS A 214 10.42 11.08 1.73
N GLY A 215 9.64 10.04 1.47
CA GLY A 215 8.18 10.09 1.32
C GLY A 215 7.67 10.34 -0.10
N THR A 216 8.48 10.90 -1.00
CA THR A 216 8.13 11.00 -2.42
C THR A 216 8.24 9.62 -3.06
N VAL A 217 7.19 9.23 -3.80
CA VAL A 217 7.15 7.99 -4.56
C VAL A 217 6.89 8.28 -6.03
N VAL A 218 7.68 7.68 -6.92
CA VAL A 218 7.51 7.79 -8.37
C VAL A 218 7.44 6.39 -8.96
N HIS A 219 6.41 6.12 -9.75
CA HIS A 219 6.40 4.94 -10.62
C HIS A 219 6.87 5.34 -12.02
N GLY A 220 7.68 4.48 -12.62
CA GLY A 220 8.05 4.52 -14.01
C GLY A 220 7.63 3.23 -14.73
N GLN A 221 7.28 3.38 -16.00
CA GLN A 221 7.02 2.26 -16.91
C GLN A 221 7.69 2.57 -18.26
N ASN A 222 8.44 1.60 -18.78
CA ASN A 222 9.10 1.70 -20.09
C ASN A 222 9.87 3.03 -20.29
N ASP A 223 10.77 3.31 -19.35
CA ASP A 223 11.68 4.47 -19.35
C ASP A 223 10.98 5.85 -19.23
N GLN A 224 9.70 5.89 -18.81
CA GLN A 224 8.97 7.13 -18.51
C GLN A 224 8.38 7.09 -17.11
N ASN A 225 8.44 8.21 -16.37
CA ASN A 225 7.66 8.37 -15.15
C ASN A 225 6.18 8.50 -15.51
N VAL A 226 5.32 7.80 -14.77
CA VAL A 226 3.88 7.72 -15.08
C VAL A 226 2.98 8.23 -13.95
N LEU A 227 3.50 8.34 -12.72
CA LEU A 227 2.83 9.01 -11.61
C LEU A 227 3.84 9.38 -10.52
N GLU A 228 3.42 10.31 -9.67
CA GLU A 228 4.13 10.75 -8.47
C GLU A 228 3.12 10.99 -7.35
N TYR A 229 3.50 10.66 -6.12
CA TYR A 229 2.74 11.01 -4.92
C TYR A 229 3.65 11.13 -3.69
N HIS A 230 3.10 11.59 -2.57
CA HIS A 230 3.84 11.77 -1.32
C HIS A 230 3.15 11.06 -0.15
N LEU A 231 3.83 10.07 0.42
CA LEU A 231 3.42 9.35 1.63
C LEU A 231 3.35 10.29 2.84
N TRP A 232 2.57 9.89 3.84
CA TRP A 232 2.48 10.56 5.16
C TRP A 232 2.03 12.02 5.11
N THR A 233 1.39 12.43 4.02
CA THR A 233 0.78 13.75 3.87
C THR A 233 -0.72 13.69 4.10
N PRO A 234 -1.39 14.83 4.40
CA PRO A 234 -2.85 14.87 4.41
C PRO A 234 -3.46 14.38 3.09
N LYS A 235 -2.77 14.62 1.96
CA LYS A 235 -3.23 14.15 0.66
C LYS A 235 -3.20 12.63 0.52
N TRP A 236 -2.18 11.99 1.09
CA TRP A 236 -2.11 10.53 1.21
C TRP A 236 -3.28 9.98 2.03
N THR A 237 -3.53 10.57 3.20
CA THR A 237 -4.66 10.19 4.05
C THR A 237 -6.00 10.34 3.33
N GLU A 238 -6.23 11.44 2.62
CA GLU A 238 -7.44 11.64 1.81
C GLU A 238 -7.62 10.55 0.76
N MET A 239 -6.55 10.15 0.06
CA MET A 239 -6.61 9.09 -0.95
C MET A 239 -6.94 7.73 -0.31
N LEU A 240 -6.36 7.40 0.85
CA LEU A 240 -6.69 6.18 1.57
C LEU A 240 -8.16 6.16 2.00
N GLN A 241 -8.67 7.26 2.55
CA GLN A 241 -10.09 7.39 2.94
C GLN A 241 -11.05 7.26 1.74
N ALA A 242 -10.61 7.62 0.54
CA ALA A 242 -11.39 7.46 -0.69
C ALA A 242 -11.26 6.06 -1.34
N SER A 243 -10.43 5.18 -0.78
CA SER A 243 -10.14 3.84 -1.32
C SER A 243 -10.84 2.73 -0.54
N LYS A 244 -10.65 1.48 -0.98
CA LYS A 244 -11.07 0.28 -0.22
C LYS A 244 -10.37 0.13 1.14
N PHE A 245 -9.29 0.87 1.38
CA PHE A 245 -8.50 0.87 2.62
C PHE A 245 -8.87 2.03 3.56
N SER A 246 -10.03 2.66 3.39
CA SER A 246 -10.49 3.70 4.32
C SER A 246 -10.57 3.19 5.76
N GLU A 247 -10.44 4.09 6.73
CA GLU A 247 -10.48 3.76 8.16
C GLU A 247 -11.78 3.04 8.55
N THR A 248 -12.90 3.39 7.89
CA THR A 248 -14.20 2.76 8.14
C THR A 248 -14.32 1.39 7.46
N ALA A 249 -13.77 1.23 6.26
CA ALA A 249 -13.85 -0.03 5.53
C ALA A 249 -12.87 -1.09 6.09
N TRP A 250 -11.66 -0.67 6.44
CA TRP A 250 -10.60 -1.57 6.90
C TRP A 250 -9.62 -0.84 7.84
N PRO A 251 -9.96 -0.71 9.14
CA PRO A 251 -9.18 0.06 10.11
C PRO A 251 -7.70 -0.31 10.17
N LEU A 252 -7.37 -1.61 10.17
CA LEU A 252 -5.99 -2.08 10.23
C LEU A 252 -5.19 -1.71 8.98
N ALA A 253 -5.77 -1.89 7.79
CA ALA A 253 -5.11 -1.49 6.54
C ALA A 253 -4.89 0.02 6.48
N PHE A 254 -5.89 0.80 6.93
CA PHE A 254 -5.77 2.25 7.03
C PHE A 254 -4.62 2.65 7.97
N GLU A 255 -4.54 2.08 9.17
CA GLU A 255 -3.47 2.37 10.13
C GLU A 255 -2.07 2.10 9.52
N LEU A 256 -1.89 0.91 8.95
CA LEU A 256 -0.62 0.47 8.37
C LEU A 256 -0.21 1.29 7.15
N LEU A 257 -1.14 1.57 6.24
CA LEU A 257 -0.86 2.36 5.03
C LEU A 257 -0.72 3.85 5.33
N ASN A 258 -1.49 4.40 6.26
CA ASN A 258 -1.43 5.83 6.58
C ASN A 258 -0.06 6.19 7.21
N ASN A 259 0.54 5.25 7.96
CA ASN A 259 1.96 5.30 8.36
C ASN A 259 2.79 4.24 7.62
N CYS A 260 2.70 4.21 6.29
CA CYS A 260 3.38 3.25 5.42
C CYS A 260 4.86 3.05 5.79
N GLY A 261 5.29 1.79 5.92
CA GLY A 261 6.64 1.40 6.38
C GLY A 261 6.84 1.46 7.91
N GLY A 262 5.78 1.68 8.69
CA GLY A 262 5.83 1.69 10.15
C GLY A 262 6.65 2.84 10.72
N GLU A 263 7.09 2.74 11.98
CA GLU A 263 7.84 3.79 12.67
C GLU A 263 9.16 4.17 11.96
N ASN A 264 9.76 3.20 11.26
CA ASN A 264 11.05 3.38 10.59
C ASN A 264 10.91 3.87 9.13
N HIS A 265 9.69 3.87 8.58
CA HIS A 265 9.42 4.17 7.17
C HIS A 265 10.22 3.30 6.20
N GLU A 266 10.26 1.99 6.48
CA GLU A 266 10.98 1.00 5.69
C GLU A 266 10.15 -0.27 5.53
N GLY A 267 10.45 -1.06 4.51
CA GLY A 267 9.81 -2.37 4.36
C GLY A 267 10.33 -3.16 3.18
N TYR A 268 9.79 -4.35 3.00
CA TYR A 268 10.25 -5.28 1.98
C TYR A 268 9.74 -4.88 0.58
N ILE A 269 10.48 -5.30 -0.44
CA ILE A 269 9.99 -5.38 -1.83
C ILE A 269 9.40 -6.76 -2.03
N GLY A 270 8.23 -6.84 -2.67
CA GLY A 270 7.50 -8.08 -2.92
C GLY A 270 6.92 -8.20 -4.32
N LEU A 271 6.58 -9.44 -4.69
CA LEU A 271 5.97 -9.84 -5.95
C LEU A 271 4.69 -10.63 -5.63
N GLN A 272 3.59 -10.28 -6.28
CA GLN A 272 2.27 -10.79 -5.91
C GLN A 272 1.98 -12.17 -6.53
N ASP A 273 1.38 -13.05 -5.74
CA ASP A 273 0.60 -14.18 -6.25
C ASP A 273 -0.85 -13.72 -6.45
N HIS A 274 -1.25 -13.56 -7.71
CA HIS A 274 -2.65 -13.37 -8.11
C HIS A 274 -3.14 -14.51 -9.03
N GLY A 275 -2.50 -15.67 -8.92
CA GLY A 275 -2.92 -16.89 -9.60
C GLY A 275 -2.54 -17.00 -11.09
N ASP A 276 -1.85 -16.04 -11.69
CA ASP A 276 -1.51 -16.04 -13.12
C ASP A 276 0.00 -16.10 -13.38
N ASP A 277 0.39 -16.66 -14.53
CA ASP A 277 1.79 -16.78 -14.92
C ASP A 277 2.43 -15.40 -15.15
N VAL A 278 3.46 -15.09 -14.35
CA VAL A 278 4.24 -13.86 -14.45
C VAL A 278 5.73 -14.18 -14.34
N TRP A 279 6.56 -13.43 -15.06
CA TRP A 279 8.01 -13.53 -15.04
C TRP A 279 8.64 -12.19 -14.69
N TYR A 280 9.65 -12.21 -13.84
CA TYR A 280 10.45 -11.06 -13.42
C TYR A 280 11.94 -11.31 -13.65
N ARG A 281 12.66 -10.31 -14.13
CA ARG A 281 14.13 -10.37 -14.31
C ARG A 281 14.78 -9.00 -14.12
N ASN A 282 16.12 -8.99 -14.16
CA ASN A 282 16.91 -7.76 -14.03
C ASN A 282 16.56 -6.95 -12.77
N ILE A 283 16.28 -7.66 -11.67
CA ILE A 283 15.79 -7.05 -10.42
C ILE A 283 16.98 -6.46 -9.66
N ARG A 284 17.02 -5.13 -9.57
CA ARG A 284 18.10 -4.40 -8.94
C ARG A 284 17.60 -3.21 -8.16
N VAL A 285 18.26 -2.90 -7.04
CA VAL A 285 17.87 -1.82 -6.14
C VAL A 285 19.06 -0.95 -5.83
N LYS A 286 18.91 0.36 -5.99
CA LYS A 286 19.87 1.37 -5.53
C LYS A 286 19.38 1.98 -4.23
N ILE A 287 20.23 2.00 -3.21
CA ILE A 287 19.96 2.73 -1.96
C ILE A 287 20.16 4.23 -2.18
N LEU A 288 19.27 5.05 -1.63
CA LEU A 288 19.32 6.52 -1.71
C LEU A 288 19.50 7.10 -0.30
N ASP A 289 20.25 8.21 -0.17
CA ASP A 289 20.58 8.85 1.12
C ASP A 289 19.79 10.15 1.41
#